data_AF-A0A2D6P6U2-F1
#
_entry.id   AF-A0A2D6P6U2-F1
#
_cell.length_a   1.000
_cell.length_b   1.000
_cell.length_c   1.000
_cell.angle_alpha   90.00
_cell.angle_beta   90.00
_cell.angle_gamma   90.00
#
_symmetry.space_group_name_H-M   'P 1'
#
loop_
_entity.id
_entity.type
_entity.pdbx_description
1 polymer ?
#
loop_
_entity_poly.entity_id
_entity_poly.type
_entity_poly.pdbx_seq_one_letter_code
_entity_poly.pdbx_strand_id
1 'polypeptide(L)'
;MFEQSKNFSNLVGLSALLIAFSAAFFSVFGLSKLFAGAELSVIIMASSLEFGKLVAASFLYRYWDRINLLQKFYMTFATIVLIIITSAGIFGFLSNAYQGATVEFEKESTNLIFKEDRLKQLQEDKVYLKEELESAIAELPDNYRTARRKLREDYQPQISEINKQMIDLKGEIGELKTALVETGVDVGPVIYLARTFQTDIDTVVKFFIFVLIFVFDPMAVMFVISYNVALENRDEEEAEKLYVNEKKKRWWEVYGEKKKEDTPMYTEEDEQRMDIIGQNGNDGLHYEDDEKEDEKIETSIKRGGFRRR
;
A
#
# COMPACT_ATOMS: atom_id res chain seq x y z
N MET A 1 -19.64 10.37 7.99
CA MET A 1 -19.55 11.16 6.74
C MET A 1 -19.52 10.27 5.46
N PHE A 2 -19.82 8.96 5.52
CA PHE A 2 -19.87 8.07 4.34
C PHE A 2 -21.23 7.38 4.11
N GLU A 3 -22.22 7.61 4.96
CA GLU A 3 -23.51 6.86 4.98
C GLU A 3 -24.43 7.10 3.77
N GLN A 4 -24.10 7.99 2.83
CA GLN A 4 -24.99 8.32 1.70
C GLN A 4 -24.30 8.40 0.32
N SER A 5 -23.09 7.85 0.16
CA SER A 5 -22.49 7.81 -1.19
C SER A 5 -22.83 6.50 -1.88
N LYS A 6 -23.47 6.58 -3.07
CA LYS A 6 -23.64 5.44 -4.01
C LYS A 6 -22.31 4.72 -4.33
N ASN A 7 -21.19 5.38 -4.04
CA ASN A 7 -19.84 4.92 -4.29
C ASN A 7 -19.21 4.14 -3.12
N PHE A 8 -19.84 4.06 -1.94
CA PHE A 8 -19.23 3.42 -0.77
C PHE A 8 -18.96 1.93 -1.02
N SER A 9 -19.92 1.19 -1.60
CA SER A 9 -19.74 -0.20 -2.01
C SER A 9 -18.54 -0.34 -2.98
N ASN A 10 -18.43 0.54 -3.98
CA ASN A 10 -17.31 0.52 -4.93
C ASN A 10 -15.97 0.81 -4.26
N LEU A 11 -15.93 1.69 -3.26
CA LEU A 11 -14.73 1.97 -2.46
C LEU A 11 -14.31 0.76 -1.62
N VAL A 12 -15.26 0.06 -1.01
CA VAL A 12 -14.99 -1.20 -0.27
C VAL A 12 -14.43 -2.25 -1.22
N GLY A 13 -15.05 -2.44 -2.39
CA GLY A 13 -14.58 -3.39 -3.40
C GLY A 13 -13.18 -3.07 -3.94
N LEU A 14 -12.91 -1.78 -4.23
CA LEU A 14 -11.58 -1.33 -4.67
C LEU A 14 -10.53 -1.52 -3.57
N SER A 15 -10.87 -1.22 -2.32
CA SER A 15 -9.99 -1.46 -1.17
C SER A 15 -9.70 -2.95 -1.00
N ALA A 16 -10.72 -3.81 -1.12
CA ALA A 16 -10.58 -5.26 -1.08
C ALA A 16 -9.62 -5.75 -2.18
N LEU A 17 -9.77 -5.24 -3.41
CA LEU A 17 -8.91 -5.60 -4.54
C LEU A 17 -7.46 -5.18 -4.32
N LEU A 18 -7.21 -3.95 -3.88
CA LEU A 18 -5.85 -3.46 -3.65
C LEU A 18 -5.13 -4.22 -2.53
N ILE A 19 -5.83 -4.45 -1.41
CA ILE A 19 -5.28 -5.19 -0.27
C ILE A 19 -5.06 -6.65 -0.66
N ALA A 20 -6.02 -7.29 -1.33
CA ALA A 20 -5.87 -8.67 -1.75
C ALA A 20 -4.78 -8.85 -2.81
N PHE A 21 -4.64 -7.92 -3.75
CA PHE A 21 -3.59 -7.94 -4.75
C PHE A 21 -2.20 -7.82 -4.12
N SER A 22 -2.02 -6.89 -3.18
CA SER A 22 -0.75 -6.72 -2.47
C SER A 22 -0.41 -7.92 -1.59
N ALA A 23 -1.38 -8.47 -0.85
CA ALA A 23 -1.22 -9.71 -0.09
C ALA A 23 -0.86 -10.90 -0.99
N ALA A 24 -1.56 -11.06 -2.12
CA ALA A 24 -1.28 -12.12 -3.09
C ALA A 24 0.12 -11.97 -3.70
N PHE A 25 0.52 -10.75 -4.08
CA PHE A 25 1.86 -10.48 -4.60
C PHE A 25 2.93 -10.92 -3.61
N PHE A 26 2.90 -10.42 -2.37
CA PHE A 26 3.90 -10.78 -1.36
C PHE A 26 3.86 -12.28 -1.01
N SER A 27 2.67 -12.86 -0.89
CA SER A 27 2.51 -14.29 -0.61
C SER A 27 3.11 -15.17 -1.69
N VAL A 28 2.74 -14.94 -2.96
CA VAL A 28 3.14 -15.74 -4.11
C VAL A 28 4.66 -15.69 -4.32
N PHE A 29 5.25 -14.49 -4.28
CA PHE A 29 6.70 -14.34 -4.42
C PHE A 29 7.45 -14.85 -3.19
N GLY A 30 6.88 -14.77 -1.99
CA GLY A 30 7.51 -15.33 -0.79
C GLY A 30 7.54 -16.86 -0.80
N LEU A 31 6.43 -17.50 -1.16
CA LEU A 31 6.34 -18.95 -1.36
C LEU A 31 7.28 -19.43 -2.47
N SER A 32 7.44 -18.66 -3.55
CA SER A 32 8.31 -19.03 -4.66
C SER A 32 9.78 -19.14 -4.24
N LYS A 33 10.23 -18.29 -3.29
CA LYS A 33 11.59 -18.36 -2.73
C LYS A 33 11.86 -19.59 -1.88
N LEU A 34 10.83 -20.23 -1.32
CA LEU A 34 11.00 -21.50 -0.59
C LEU A 34 11.31 -22.68 -1.51
N PHE A 35 11.01 -22.57 -2.81
CA PHE A 35 11.16 -23.65 -3.79
C PHE A 35 11.96 -23.18 -5.01
N ALA A 36 13.23 -22.82 -4.80
CA ALA A 36 14.11 -22.27 -5.84
C ALA A 36 14.22 -23.12 -7.13
N GLY A 37 14.04 -24.44 -7.03
CA GLY A 37 14.06 -25.35 -8.19
C GLY A 37 12.79 -25.38 -9.04
N ALA A 38 11.70 -24.75 -8.59
CA ALA A 38 10.39 -24.78 -9.26
C ALA A 38 9.62 -23.44 -9.11
N GLU A 39 10.35 -22.33 -9.11
CA GLU A 39 9.81 -21.00 -8.78
C GLU A 39 8.58 -20.64 -9.62
N LEU A 40 8.65 -20.80 -10.95
CA LEU A 40 7.54 -20.50 -11.86
C LEU A 40 6.30 -21.36 -11.59
N SER A 41 6.50 -22.66 -11.31
CA SER A 41 5.39 -23.57 -11.01
C SER A 41 4.69 -23.19 -9.71
N VAL A 42 5.47 -22.81 -8.69
CA VAL A 42 4.93 -22.35 -7.41
C VAL A 42 4.21 -21.02 -7.56
N ILE A 43 4.73 -20.09 -8.36
CA ILE A 43 4.06 -18.82 -8.64
C ILE A 43 2.67 -19.05 -9.24
N ILE A 44 2.57 -19.91 -10.26
CA ILE A 44 1.29 -20.21 -10.93
C ILE A 44 0.31 -20.85 -9.94
N MET A 45 0.77 -21.85 -9.17
CA MET A 45 -0.04 -22.54 -8.18
C MET A 45 -0.52 -21.58 -7.08
N ALA A 46 0.40 -20.85 -6.45
CA ALA A 46 0.10 -19.94 -5.35
C ALA A 46 -0.85 -18.82 -5.81
N SER A 47 -0.66 -18.29 -7.02
CA SER A 47 -1.57 -17.27 -7.59
C SER A 47 -3.00 -17.79 -7.70
N SER A 48 -3.17 -19.04 -8.14
CA SER A 48 -4.47 -19.70 -8.20
C SER A 48 -5.08 -19.90 -6.82
N LEU A 49 -4.28 -20.27 -5.82
CA LEU A 49 -4.74 -20.44 -4.42
C LEU A 49 -5.18 -19.11 -3.79
N GLU A 50 -4.43 -18.03 -4.01
CA GLU A 50 -4.79 -16.69 -3.51
C GLU A 50 -6.10 -16.19 -4.12
N PHE A 51 -6.28 -16.38 -5.43
CA PHE A 51 -7.54 -16.03 -6.09
C PHE A 51 -8.69 -16.92 -5.59
N GLY A 52 -8.45 -18.23 -5.50
CA GLY A 52 -9.40 -19.22 -5.00
C GLY A 52 -9.89 -18.91 -3.58
N LYS A 53 -9.03 -18.40 -2.70
CA LYS A 53 -9.37 -17.99 -1.33
C LYS A 53 -10.51 -16.95 -1.31
N LEU A 54 -10.41 -15.92 -2.14
CA LEU A 54 -11.40 -14.83 -2.17
C LEU A 54 -12.73 -15.30 -2.78
N VAL A 55 -12.66 -16.11 -3.84
CA VAL A 55 -13.84 -16.72 -4.45
C VAL A 55 -14.54 -17.66 -3.48
N ALA A 56 -13.78 -18.48 -2.74
CA ALA A 56 -14.30 -19.38 -1.72
C ALA A 56 -15.00 -18.63 -0.59
N ALA A 57 -14.38 -17.55 -0.08
CA ALA A 57 -14.98 -16.70 0.96
C ALA A 57 -16.28 -16.03 0.46
N SER A 58 -16.26 -15.48 -0.75
CA SER A 58 -17.42 -14.85 -1.37
C SER A 58 -18.56 -15.85 -1.59
N PHE A 59 -18.24 -17.06 -2.09
CA PHE A 59 -19.21 -18.13 -2.29
C PHE A 59 -19.81 -18.62 -0.96
N LEU A 60 -18.97 -18.81 0.06
CA LEU A 60 -19.40 -19.26 1.38
C LEU A 60 -20.39 -18.29 2.01
N TYR A 61 -20.16 -16.97 1.86
CA TYR A 61 -21.10 -15.93 2.29
C TYR A 61 -22.42 -16.03 1.50
N ARG A 62 -22.35 -15.97 0.16
CA ARG A 62 -23.54 -15.87 -0.70
C ARG A 62 -24.47 -17.08 -0.64
N TYR A 63 -23.91 -18.27 -0.43
CA TYR A 63 -24.69 -19.52 -0.44
C TYR A 63 -24.77 -20.17 0.93
N TRP A 64 -24.50 -19.43 2.02
CA TRP A 64 -24.45 -19.96 3.37
C TRP A 64 -25.69 -20.79 3.71
N ASP A 65 -26.90 -20.33 3.39
CA ASP A 65 -28.14 -21.04 3.73
C ASP A 65 -28.54 -22.14 2.75
N ARG A 66 -27.86 -22.24 1.60
CA ARG A 66 -28.23 -23.16 0.49
C ARG A 66 -27.37 -24.42 0.45
N ILE A 67 -26.15 -24.39 0.99
CA ILE A 67 -25.20 -25.51 0.94
C ILE A 67 -25.33 -26.46 2.13
N ASN A 68 -24.93 -27.71 1.93
CA ASN A 68 -24.96 -28.74 2.99
C ASN A 68 -23.89 -28.47 4.07
N LEU A 69 -24.09 -29.03 5.27
CA LEU A 69 -23.22 -28.78 6.43
C LEU A 69 -21.74 -29.18 6.17
N LEU A 70 -21.51 -30.28 5.45
CA LEU A 70 -20.16 -30.75 5.11
C LEU A 70 -19.41 -29.76 4.23
N GLN A 71 -20.08 -29.20 3.22
CA GLN A 71 -19.50 -28.19 2.34
C GLN A 71 -19.24 -26.89 3.07
N LYS A 72 -20.12 -26.45 3.99
CA LYS A 72 -19.85 -25.28 4.86
C LYS A 72 -18.56 -25.48 5.64
N PHE A 73 -18.42 -26.64 6.29
CA PHE A 73 -17.24 -26.96 7.09
C PHE A 73 -15.97 -26.98 6.22
N TYR A 74 -16.00 -27.69 5.08
CA TYR A 74 -14.86 -27.76 4.17
C TYR A 74 -14.45 -26.38 3.65
N MET A 75 -15.39 -25.57 3.16
CA MET A 75 -15.10 -24.25 2.61
C MET A 75 -14.57 -23.29 3.68
N THR A 76 -15.14 -23.33 4.89
CA THR A 76 -14.64 -22.52 6.01
C THR A 76 -13.22 -22.91 6.38
N PHE A 77 -12.97 -24.21 6.55
CA PHE A 77 -11.65 -24.75 6.88
C PHE A 77 -10.62 -24.45 5.79
N ALA A 78 -10.97 -24.69 4.52
CA ALA A 78 -10.10 -24.40 3.37
C ALA A 78 -9.77 -22.91 3.29
N THR A 79 -10.75 -22.01 3.51
CA THR A 79 -10.49 -20.56 3.54
C THR A 79 -9.51 -20.19 4.65
N ILE A 80 -9.67 -20.74 5.86
CA ILE A 80 -8.75 -20.50 6.98
C ILE A 80 -7.35 -21.02 6.67
N VAL A 81 -7.23 -22.23 6.12
CA VAL A 81 -5.93 -22.80 5.72
C VAL A 81 -5.26 -21.94 4.64
N LEU A 82 -6.04 -21.45 3.66
CA LEU A 82 -5.51 -20.56 2.63
C LEU A 82 -5.03 -19.23 3.21
N ILE A 83 -5.73 -18.64 4.19
CA ILE A 83 -5.24 -17.46 4.93
C ILE A 83 -3.89 -17.79 5.60
N ILE A 84 -3.76 -18.93 6.27
CA ILE A 84 -2.48 -19.31 6.91
C ILE A 84 -1.35 -19.48 5.88
N ILE A 85 -1.65 -20.06 4.70
CA ILE A 85 -0.68 -20.20 3.62
C ILE A 85 -0.26 -18.82 3.08
N THR A 86 -1.21 -17.91 2.88
CA THR A 86 -0.92 -16.53 2.47
C THR A 86 -0.01 -15.83 3.47
N SER A 87 -0.34 -15.94 4.75
CA SER A 87 0.44 -15.44 5.87
C SER A 87 1.88 -15.98 5.84
N ALA A 88 2.05 -17.30 5.64
CA ALA A 88 3.37 -17.92 5.52
C ALA A 88 4.15 -17.42 4.30
N GLY A 89 3.46 -17.19 3.17
CA GLY A 89 4.06 -16.58 1.97
C GLY A 89 4.55 -15.16 2.24
N ILE A 90 3.71 -14.28 2.81
CA ILE A 90 4.08 -12.90 3.16
C ILE A 90 5.27 -12.90 4.12
N PHE A 91 5.26 -13.78 5.11
CA PHE A 91 6.38 -13.95 6.03
C PHE A 91 7.67 -14.30 5.30
N GLY A 92 7.63 -15.30 4.42
CA GLY A 92 8.79 -15.72 3.63
C GLY A 92 9.36 -14.59 2.75
N PHE A 93 8.49 -13.78 2.13
CA PHE A 93 8.92 -12.65 1.32
C PHE A 93 9.63 -11.58 2.15
N LEU A 94 8.99 -11.13 3.24
CA LEU A 94 9.52 -10.06 4.09
C LEU A 94 10.77 -10.52 4.87
N SER A 95 10.81 -11.78 5.33
CA SER A 95 11.98 -12.32 6.01
C SER A 95 13.16 -12.46 5.06
N ASN A 96 12.93 -12.89 3.82
CA ASN A 96 13.99 -13.00 2.81
C ASN A 96 14.57 -11.64 2.44
N ALA A 97 13.71 -10.62 2.26
CA ALA A 97 14.16 -9.25 2.00
C ALA A 97 15.01 -8.70 3.15
N TYR A 98 14.60 -8.96 4.40
CA TYR A 98 15.35 -8.54 5.58
C TYR A 98 16.67 -9.29 5.73
N GLN A 99 16.67 -10.62 5.59
CA GLN A 99 17.88 -11.43 5.69
C GLN A 99 18.92 -11.08 4.62
N GLY A 100 18.47 -10.74 3.40
CA GLY A 100 19.38 -10.27 2.36
C GLY A 100 20.18 -9.05 2.79
N ALA A 101 19.51 -8.05 3.34
CA ALA A 101 20.14 -6.81 3.79
C ALA A 101 21.06 -7.02 5.01
N THR A 102 20.66 -7.85 5.99
CA THR A 102 21.50 -8.08 7.18
C THR A 102 22.71 -8.94 6.90
N VAL A 103 22.58 -10.01 6.10
CA VAL A 103 23.71 -10.88 5.77
C VAL A 103 24.75 -10.13 4.94
N GLU A 104 24.32 -9.25 4.03
CA GLU A 104 25.21 -8.38 3.28
C GLU A 104 25.96 -7.40 4.20
N PHE A 105 25.24 -6.73 5.10
CA PHE A 105 25.84 -5.85 6.13
C PHE A 105 26.84 -6.60 7.03
N GLU A 106 26.49 -7.79 7.54
CA GLU A 106 27.38 -8.61 8.38
C GLU A 106 28.64 -9.06 7.62
N LYS A 107 28.49 -9.44 6.35
CA LYS A 107 29.61 -9.84 5.49
C LYS A 107 30.55 -8.66 5.23
N GLU A 108 30.03 -7.49 4.89
CA GLU A 108 30.83 -6.28 4.69
C GLU A 108 31.52 -5.86 6.00
N SER A 109 30.82 -5.93 7.12
CA SER A 109 31.37 -5.61 8.45
C SER A 109 32.51 -6.55 8.83
N THR A 110 32.34 -7.85 8.60
CA THR A 110 33.39 -8.85 8.86
C THR A 110 34.62 -8.63 7.97
N ASN A 111 34.41 -8.32 6.69
CA ASN A 111 35.51 -8.03 5.76
C ASN A 111 36.25 -6.74 6.15
N LEU A 112 35.52 -5.72 6.60
CA LEU A 112 36.10 -4.48 7.13
C LEU A 112 37.01 -4.78 8.33
N ILE A 113 36.51 -5.53 9.34
CA ILE A 113 37.29 -5.89 10.53
C ILE A 113 38.58 -6.62 10.14
N PHE A 114 38.48 -7.61 9.24
CA PHE A 114 39.65 -8.36 8.76
C PHE A 114 40.70 -7.46 8.10
N LYS A 115 40.28 -6.51 7.26
CA LYS A 115 41.20 -5.56 6.61
C LYS A 115 41.78 -4.55 7.61
N GLU A 116 40.99 -4.09 8.58
CA GLU A 116 41.49 -3.23 9.66
C GLU A 116 42.56 -3.94 10.50
N ASP A 117 42.35 -5.20 10.85
CA ASP A 117 43.34 -6.02 11.55
C ASP A 117 44.61 -6.22 10.71
N ARG A 118 44.47 -6.49 9.41
CA ARG A 118 45.61 -6.59 8.50
C ARG A 118 46.36 -5.26 8.35
N LEU A 119 45.64 -4.14 8.34
CA LEU A 119 46.24 -2.80 8.31
C LEU A 119 47.05 -2.55 9.58
N LYS A 120 46.51 -2.94 10.74
CA LYS A 120 47.19 -2.82 12.03
C LYS A 120 48.46 -3.67 12.06
N GLN A 121 48.40 -4.91 11.58
CA GLN A 121 49.57 -5.78 11.46
C GLN A 121 50.66 -5.14 10.58
N LEU A 122 50.31 -4.60 9.40
CA LEU A 122 51.28 -3.92 8.54
C LEU A 122 51.87 -2.66 9.18
N GLN A 123 51.10 -1.95 10.02
CA GLN A 123 51.62 -0.82 10.78
C GLN A 123 52.64 -1.28 11.82
N GLU A 124 52.36 -2.36 12.54
CA GLU A 124 53.27 -2.98 13.52
C GLU A 124 54.55 -3.48 12.83
N ASP A 125 54.43 -4.21 11.71
CA ASP A 125 55.57 -4.70 10.92
C ASP A 125 56.45 -3.55 10.43
N LYS A 126 55.84 -2.44 9.98
CA LYS A 126 56.58 -1.24 9.57
C LYS A 126 57.35 -0.60 10.74
N VAL A 127 56.77 -0.58 11.94
CA VAL A 127 57.43 -0.06 13.14
C VAL A 127 58.62 -0.95 13.49
N TYR A 128 58.39 -2.26 13.58
CA TYR A 128 59.43 -3.24 13.84
C TYR A 128 60.60 -3.13 12.86
N LEU A 129 60.31 -3.05 11.56
CA LEU A 129 61.34 -2.95 10.51
C LEU A 129 62.17 -1.65 10.62
N LYS A 130 61.55 -0.55 11.09
CA LYS A 130 62.27 0.70 11.35
C LYS A 130 63.14 0.62 12.60
N GLU A 131 62.63 -0.01 13.66
CA GLU A 131 63.40 -0.24 14.90
C GLU A 131 64.59 -1.16 14.64
N GLU A 132 64.43 -2.21 13.85
CA GLU A 132 65.50 -3.11 13.43
C GLU A 132 66.58 -2.36 12.63
N LEU A 133 66.16 -1.51 11.68
CA LEU A 133 67.09 -0.64 10.94
C LEU A 133 67.83 0.33 11.87
N GLU A 134 67.16 0.94 12.84
CA GLU A 134 67.78 1.85 13.81
C GLU A 134 68.78 1.11 14.70
N SER A 135 68.44 -0.09 15.19
CA SER A 135 69.34 -0.95 15.97
C SER A 135 70.57 -1.35 15.17
N ALA A 136 70.39 -1.82 13.94
CA ALA A 136 71.48 -2.21 13.05
C ALA A 136 72.40 -1.02 12.71
N ILE A 137 71.86 0.20 12.60
CA ILE A 137 72.64 1.42 12.41
C ILE A 137 73.41 1.79 13.69
N ALA A 138 72.82 1.59 14.88
CA ALA A 138 73.42 1.92 16.16
C ALA A 138 74.59 0.99 16.54
N GLU A 139 74.56 -0.27 16.12
CA GLU A 139 75.65 -1.23 16.31
C GLU A 139 76.92 -0.87 15.50
N LEU A 140 76.78 -0.07 14.43
CA LEU A 140 77.91 0.35 13.60
C LEU A 140 78.63 1.57 14.21
N PRO A 141 79.97 1.58 14.30
CA PRO A 141 80.72 2.76 14.72
C PRO A 141 80.47 3.98 13.81
N ASP A 142 80.52 5.20 14.36
CA ASP A 142 80.09 6.43 13.68
C ASP A 142 80.85 6.77 12.38
N ASN A 143 82.06 6.23 12.22
CA ASN A 143 82.90 6.39 11.05
C ASN A 143 82.49 5.51 9.84
N TYR A 144 81.58 4.54 9.98
CA TYR A 144 81.14 3.62 8.91
C TYR A 144 79.97 4.17 8.07
N ARG A 145 80.15 5.35 7.47
CA ARG A 145 79.09 6.02 6.66
C ARG A 145 78.57 5.18 5.49
N THR A 146 79.45 4.46 4.78
CA THR A 146 79.07 3.65 3.61
C THR A 146 78.23 2.44 3.99
N ALA A 147 78.55 1.79 5.12
CA ALA A 147 77.79 0.64 5.63
C ALA A 147 76.40 1.06 6.12
N ARG A 148 76.30 2.18 6.86
CA ARG A 148 75.01 2.76 7.27
C ARG A 148 74.15 3.15 6.07
N ARG A 149 74.74 3.65 4.98
CA ARG A 149 74.00 3.95 3.74
C ARG A 149 73.45 2.68 3.09
N LYS A 150 74.26 1.62 3.02
CA LYS A 150 73.85 0.33 2.45
C LYS A 150 72.69 -0.29 3.23
N LEU A 151 72.73 -0.27 4.57
CA LEU A 151 71.58 -0.70 5.40
C LEU A 151 70.30 0.06 5.06
N ARG A 152 70.38 1.38 4.87
CA ARG A 152 69.21 2.16 4.44
C ARG A 152 68.73 1.77 3.05
N GLU A 153 69.64 1.56 2.10
CA GLU A 153 69.31 1.09 0.74
C GLU A 153 68.63 -0.28 0.75
N ASP A 154 69.02 -1.19 1.66
CA ASP A 154 68.45 -2.54 1.76
C ASP A 154 67.05 -2.55 2.41
N TYR A 155 66.81 -1.67 3.41
CA TYR A 155 65.53 -1.60 4.14
C TYR A 155 64.49 -0.68 3.48
N GLN A 156 64.93 0.38 2.78
CA GLN A 156 64.04 1.33 2.11
C GLN A 156 63.01 0.69 1.16
N PRO A 157 63.36 -0.28 0.28
CA PRO A 157 62.37 -0.90 -0.60
C PRO A 157 61.30 -1.68 0.17
N GLN A 158 61.66 -2.35 1.26
CA GLN A 158 60.73 -3.08 2.12
C GLN A 158 59.74 -2.12 2.81
N ILE A 159 60.25 -1.01 3.36
CA ILE A 159 59.41 0.05 3.96
C ILE A 159 58.47 0.65 2.90
N SER A 160 58.97 0.86 1.67
CA SER A 160 58.18 1.40 0.57
C SER A 160 57.05 0.45 0.16
N GLU A 161 57.32 -0.85 0.12
CA GLU A 161 56.33 -1.87 -0.22
C GLU A 161 55.22 -1.95 0.85
N ILE A 162 55.59 -1.96 2.14
CA ILE A 162 54.60 -1.93 3.24
C ILE A 162 53.75 -0.66 3.16
N ASN A 163 54.35 0.51 2.85
CA ASN A 163 53.59 1.75 2.68
C ASN A 163 52.58 1.67 1.54
N LYS A 164 52.97 1.07 0.40
CA LYS A 164 52.07 0.90 -0.75
C LYS A 164 50.89 0.01 -0.36
N GLN A 165 51.16 -1.15 0.24
CA GLN A 165 50.12 -2.07 0.71
C GLN A 165 49.17 -1.41 1.72
N MET A 166 49.70 -0.60 2.65
CA MET A 166 48.86 0.15 3.59
C MET A 166 47.97 1.19 2.92
N ILE A 167 48.44 1.86 1.87
CA ILE A 167 47.63 2.85 1.13
C ILE A 167 46.48 2.15 0.41
N ASP A 168 46.78 1.07 -0.29
CA ASP A 168 45.79 0.28 -1.03
C ASP A 168 44.72 -0.26 -0.05
N LEU A 169 45.16 -0.87 1.06
CA LEU A 169 44.27 -1.40 2.09
C LEU A 169 43.42 -0.32 2.78
N LYS A 170 43.97 0.88 3.01
CA LYS A 170 43.21 2.03 3.53
C LYS A 170 42.15 2.52 2.53
N GLY A 171 42.45 2.49 1.24
CA GLY A 171 41.48 2.79 0.18
C GLY A 171 40.30 1.82 0.24
N GLU A 172 40.58 0.52 0.25
CA GLU A 172 39.57 -0.53 0.35
C GLU A 172 38.74 -0.45 1.65
N ILE A 173 39.37 -0.15 2.79
CA ILE A 173 38.68 0.09 4.07
C ILE A 173 37.74 1.30 3.96
N GLY A 174 38.16 2.37 3.30
CA GLY A 174 37.33 3.56 3.08
C GLY A 174 36.10 3.27 2.22
N GLU A 175 36.28 2.52 1.14
CA GLU A 175 35.19 2.05 0.28
C GLU A 175 34.20 1.18 1.07
N LEU A 176 34.69 0.18 1.82
CA LEU A 176 33.86 -0.68 2.67
C LEU A 176 33.10 0.07 3.76
N LYS A 177 33.73 1.07 4.41
CA LYS A 177 33.03 1.92 5.39
C LYS A 177 31.92 2.73 4.76
N THR A 178 32.13 3.21 3.54
CA THR A 178 31.10 3.96 2.80
C THR A 178 29.92 3.03 2.46
N ALA A 179 30.21 1.84 1.94
CA ALA A 179 29.20 0.81 1.66
C ALA A 179 28.41 0.41 2.93
N LEU A 180 29.09 0.20 4.05
CA LEU A 180 28.44 -0.10 5.34
C LEU A 180 27.56 1.03 5.87
N VAL A 181 27.90 2.29 5.58
CA VAL A 181 27.05 3.43 5.94
C VAL A 181 25.80 3.44 5.07
N GLU A 182 25.93 3.17 3.77
CA GLU A 182 24.79 3.08 2.85
C GLU A 182 23.85 1.92 3.22
N THR A 183 24.38 0.72 3.44
CA THR A 183 23.59 -0.46 3.84
C THR A 183 23.05 -0.33 5.28
N GLY A 184 23.78 0.35 6.17
CA GLY A 184 23.37 0.60 7.55
C GLY A 184 22.15 1.52 7.70
N VAL A 185 21.85 2.36 6.71
CA VAL A 185 20.65 3.22 6.70
C VAL A 185 19.37 2.37 6.66
N ASP A 186 19.39 1.25 5.94
CA ASP A 186 18.19 0.43 5.71
C ASP A 186 17.82 -0.46 6.91
N VAL A 187 18.80 -0.86 7.72
CA VAL A 187 18.61 -1.73 8.91
C VAL A 187 18.64 -0.96 10.25
N GLY A 188 19.06 0.30 10.24
CA GLY A 188 19.25 1.14 11.44
C GLY A 188 18.05 1.22 12.39
N PRO A 189 16.81 1.50 11.92
CA PRO A 189 15.64 1.60 12.78
C PRO A 189 15.34 0.29 13.53
N VAL A 190 15.53 -0.84 12.87
CA VAL A 190 15.27 -2.17 13.46
C VAL A 190 16.33 -2.49 14.51
N ILE A 191 17.60 -2.19 14.22
CA ILE A 191 18.72 -2.34 15.17
C ILE A 191 18.47 -1.48 16.43
N TYR A 192 17.99 -0.25 16.26
CA TYR A 192 17.67 0.63 17.38
C TYR A 192 16.56 0.05 18.28
N LEU A 193 15.49 -0.47 17.68
CA LEU A 193 14.42 -1.12 18.43
C LEU A 193 14.91 -2.38 19.14
N ALA A 194 15.70 -3.22 18.47
CA ALA A 194 16.30 -4.42 19.06
C ALA A 194 17.12 -4.10 20.32
N ARG A 195 17.96 -3.06 20.24
CA ARG A 195 18.74 -2.57 21.40
C ARG A 195 17.85 -2.01 22.51
N THR A 196 16.81 -1.25 22.16
CA THR A 196 15.90 -0.65 23.14
C THR A 196 15.12 -1.71 23.92
N PHE A 197 14.72 -2.79 23.25
CA PHE A 197 13.98 -3.90 23.85
C PHE A 197 14.86 -5.05 24.36
N GLN A 198 16.19 -4.92 24.28
CA GLN A 198 17.16 -5.96 24.67
C GLN A 198 16.84 -7.34 24.06
N THR A 199 16.50 -7.36 22.77
CA THR A 199 16.13 -8.56 22.03
C THR A 199 16.92 -8.63 20.72
N ASP A 200 16.96 -9.81 20.11
CA ASP A 200 17.57 -9.99 18.79
C ASP A 200 16.80 -9.21 17.71
N ILE A 201 17.54 -8.73 16.71
CA ILE A 201 16.99 -7.93 15.60
C ILE A 201 15.96 -8.77 14.82
N ASP A 202 16.26 -10.04 14.59
CA ASP A 202 15.35 -11.02 14.00
C ASP A 202 13.98 -11.08 14.70
N THR A 203 13.97 -11.00 16.02
CA THR A 203 12.73 -11.08 16.82
C THR A 203 11.88 -9.84 16.61
N VAL A 204 12.49 -8.66 16.55
CA VAL A 204 11.79 -7.40 16.23
C VAL A 204 11.16 -7.46 14.85
N VAL A 205 11.91 -7.94 13.85
CA VAL A 205 11.40 -8.04 12.47
C VAL A 205 10.26 -9.04 12.37
N LYS A 206 10.43 -10.24 12.95
CA LYS A 206 9.36 -11.26 13.00
C LYS A 206 8.11 -10.68 13.63
N PHE A 207 8.24 -9.93 14.72
CA PHE A 207 7.11 -9.27 15.37
C PHE A 207 6.39 -8.29 14.42
N PHE A 208 7.11 -7.40 13.72
CA PHE A 208 6.49 -6.49 12.75
C PHE A 208 5.81 -7.23 11.59
N ILE A 209 6.45 -8.26 11.06
CA ILE A 209 5.86 -9.10 10.01
C ILE A 209 4.56 -9.74 10.50
N PHE A 210 4.53 -10.29 11.72
CA PHE A 210 3.31 -10.86 12.30
C PHE A 210 2.21 -9.82 12.47
N VAL A 211 2.53 -8.60 12.91
CA VAL A 211 1.56 -7.50 13.01
C VAL A 211 0.98 -7.18 11.63
N LEU A 212 1.81 -7.08 10.59
CA LEU A 212 1.35 -6.80 9.23
C LEU A 212 0.46 -7.92 8.70
N ILE A 213 0.87 -9.18 8.85
CA ILE A 213 0.09 -10.35 8.42
C ILE A 213 -1.27 -10.40 9.10
N PHE A 214 -1.32 -10.23 10.42
CA PHE A 214 -2.54 -10.32 11.20
C PHE A 214 -3.56 -9.23 10.82
N VAL A 215 -3.09 -8.08 10.35
CA VAL A 215 -3.96 -7.01 9.85
C VAL A 215 -4.36 -7.27 8.40
N PHE A 216 -3.40 -7.45 7.50
CA PHE A 216 -3.66 -7.46 6.06
C PHE A 216 -4.44 -8.69 5.59
N ASP A 217 -4.15 -9.88 6.11
CA ASP A 217 -4.67 -11.13 5.55
C ASP A 217 -6.14 -11.39 5.91
N PRO A 218 -6.58 -11.27 7.19
CA PRO A 218 -7.99 -11.33 7.53
C PRO A 218 -8.78 -10.16 6.94
N MET A 219 -8.18 -8.97 6.87
CA MET A 219 -8.85 -7.77 6.34
C MET A 219 -9.19 -7.91 4.84
N ALA A 220 -8.32 -8.53 4.05
CA ALA A 220 -8.59 -8.82 2.63
C ALA A 220 -9.89 -9.64 2.46
N VAL A 221 -10.00 -10.73 3.21
CA VAL A 221 -11.17 -11.63 3.16
C VAL A 221 -12.41 -10.92 3.69
N MET A 222 -12.30 -10.20 4.81
CA MET A 222 -13.42 -9.47 5.40
C MET A 222 -13.95 -8.37 4.48
N PHE A 223 -13.10 -7.66 3.75
CA PHE A 223 -13.55 -6.65 2.79
C PHE A 223 -14.18 -7.26 1.55
N VAL A 224 -13.73 -8.42 1.08
CA VAL A 224 -14.43 -9.15 0.00
C VAL A 224 -15.83 -9.57 0.45
N ILE A 225 -15.97 -10.09 1.68
CA ILE A 225 -17.28 -10.43 2.24
C ILE A 225 -18.14 -9.17 2.38
N SER A 226 -17.59 -8.10 2.96
CA SER A 226 -18.30 -6.83 3.16
C SER A 226 -18.74 -6.19 1.85
N TYR A 227 -17.93 -6.32 0.79
CA TYR A 227 -18.31 -5.88 -0.55
C TYR A 227 -19.49 -6.69 -1.09
N ASN A 228 -19.48 -8.00 -0.89
CA ASN A 228 -20.57 -8.88 -1.31
C ASN A 228 -21.88 -8.55 -0.57
N VAL A 229 -21.81 -8.34 0.75
CA VAL A 229 -22.93 -7.84 1.58
C VAL A 229 -23.47 -6.51 1.03
N ALA A 230 -22.58 -5.57 0.73
CA ALA A 230 -22.95 -4.25 0.24
C ALA A 230 -23.59 -4.29 -1.16
N LEU A 231 -23.26 -5.28 -1.99
CA LEU A 231 -23.90 -5.49 -3.28
C LEU A 231 -25.30 -6.10 -3.14
N GLU A 232 -25.44 -7.12 -2.29
CA GLU A 232 -26.72 -7.78 -2.02
C GLU A 232 -27.78 -6.79 -1.52
N ASN A 233 -27.41 -5.94 -0.55
CA ASN A 233 -28.32 -4.89 -0.04
C ASN A 233 -28.69 -3.85 -1.13
N ARG A 234 -27.79 -3.56 -2.08
CA ARG A 234 -28.09 -2.64 -3.19
C ARG A 234 -29.08 -3.26 -4.17
N ASP A 235 -28.92 -4.53 -4.50
CA ASP A 235 -29.82 -5.27 -5.38
C ASP A 235 -31.24 -5.36 -4.77
N GLU A 236 -31.34 -5.59 -3.45
CA GLU A 236 -32.61 -5.57 -2.72
C GLU A 236 -33.28 -4.18 -2.74
N GLU A 237 -32.52 -3.12 -2.46
CA GLU A 237 -33.03 -1.74 -2.51
C GLU A 237 -33.50 -1.35 -3.93
N GLU A 238 -32.77 -1.74 -4.98
CA GLU A 238 -33.13 -1.47 -6.37
C GLU A 238 -34.39 -2.25 -6.77
N ALA A 239 -34.51 -3.52 -6.35
CA ALA A 239 -35.71 -4.33 -6.58
C ALA A 239 -36.95 -3.74 -5.86
N GLU A 240 -36.79 -3.27 -4.62
CA GLU A 240 -37.88 -2.63 -3.88
C GLU A 240 -38.32 -1.30 -4.54
N LYS A 241 -37.36 -0.47 -4.99
CA LYS A 241 -37.66 0.78 -5.73
C LYS A 241 -38.40 0.50 -7.04
N LEU A 242 -38.00 -0.52 -7.80
CA LEU A 242 -38.67 -0.94 -9.03
C LEU A 242 -40.10 -1.41 -8.75
N TYR A 243 -40.30 -2.25 -7.73
CA TYR A 243 -41.61 -2.75 -7.32
C TYR A 243 -42.55 -1.62 -6.88
N VAL A 244 -42.06 -0.66 -6.08
CA VAL A 244 -42.85 0.51 -5.65
C VAL A 244 -43.21 1.39 -6.86
N ASN A 245 -42.29 1.57 -7.81
CA ASN A 245 -42.54 2.39 -9.00
C ASN A 245 -43.54 1.72 -9.96
N GLU A 246 -43.49 0.40 -10.14
CA GLU A 246 -44.50 -0.36 -10.88
C GLU A 246 -45.90 -0.26 -10.22
N LYS A 247 -45.99 -0.44 -8.89
CA LYS A 247 -47.25 -0.24 -8.16
C LYS A 247 -47.78 1.18 -8.33
N LYS A 248 -46.90 2.17 -8.23
CA LYS A 248 -47.26 3.58 -8.44
C LYS A 248 -47.81 3.77 -9.86
N LYS A 249 -47.11 3.33 -10.90
CA LYS A 249 -47.58 3.37 -12.30
C LYS A 249 -48.96 2.73 -12.48
N ARG A 250 -49.16 1.50 -11.97
CA ARG A 250 -50.45 0.81 -12.02
C ARG A 250 -51.57 1.60 -11.32
N TRP A 251 -51.28 2.26 -10.21
CA TRP A 251 -52.26 3.09 -9.51
C TRP A 251 -52.66 4.32 -10.35
N TRP A 252 -51.71 5.02 -10.99
CA TRP A 252 -52.03 6.14 -11.88
C TRP A 252 -52.77 5.70 -13.16
N GLU A 253 -52.47 4.51 -13.70
CA GLU A 253 -53.20 3.93 -14.84
C GLU A 253 -54.67 3.64 -14.50
N VAL A 254 -54.95 3.15 -13.28
CA VAL A 254 -56.31 2.83 -12.81
C VAL A 254 -57.17 4.08 -12.53
N TYR A 255 -56.55 5.20 -12.16
CA TYR A 255 -57.27 6.45 -11.85
C TYR A 255 -57.15 7.53 -12.96
N GLY A 256 -56.25 7.36 -13.92
CA GLY A 256 -55.99 8.31 -15.00
C GLY A 256 -56.91 8.16 -16.23
N GLU A 257 -57.63 7.04 -16.36
CA GLU A 257 -58.62 6.83 -17.42
C GLU A 257 -60.04 7.22 -16.97
N LYS A 258 -60.26 8.53 -16.82
CA LYS A 258 -61.58 9.11 -17.11
C LYS A 258 -61.37 10.33 -18.00
N LYS A 259 -61.08 10.09 -19.28
CA LYS A 259 -61.42 11.07 -20.32
C LYS A 259 -62.93 11.24 -20.27
N LYS A 260 -63.38 12.46 -20.00
CA LYS A 260 -64.78 12.87 -20.19
C LYS A 260 -65.18 12.51 -21.62
N GLU A 261 -66.26 11.75 -21.77
CA GLU A 261 -66.96 11.63 -23.05
C GLU A 261 -67.52 13.02 -23.38
N ASP A 262 -67.00 13.65 -24.43
CA ASP A 262 -67.60 14.83 -25.03
C ASP A 262 -68.94 14.43 -25.65
N THR A 263 -70.02 14.62 -24.91
CA THR A 263 -71.37 14.60 -25.48
C THR A 263 -71.60 15.97 -26.12
N PRO A 264 -71.92 16.10 -27.42
CA PRO A 264 -72.12 17.40 -28.04
C PRO A 264 -73.41 18.02 -27.49
N MET A 265 -73.27 19.10 -26.72
CA MET A 265 -74.35 19.91 -26.18
C MET A 265 -74.49 21.18 -27.02
N TYR A 266 -74.94 21.05 -28.27
CA TYR A 266 -75.39 22.19 -29.07
C TYR A 266 -76.55 21.76 -29.98
N THR A 267 -77.66 22.51 -29.92
CA THR A 267 -78.81 22.40 -30.82
C THR A 267 -78.82 23.57 -31.79
N GLU A 268 -79.35 23.40 -33.01
CA GLU A 268 -79.37 24.40 -34.09
C GLU A 268 -80.01 25.77 -33.72
N GLU A 269 -80.72 25.85 -32.58
CA GLU A 269 -81.27 27.09 -32.04
C GLU A 269 -80.21 27.99 -31.35
N ASP A 270 -79.06 27.45 -30.91
CA ASP A 270 -78.01 28.21 -30.22
C ASP A 270 -77.11 29.01 -31.17
N GLU A 271 -77.02 28.62 -32.44
CA GLU A 271 -76.24 29.34 -33.46
C GLU A 271 -76.91 30.66 -33.88
N GLN A 272 -78.24 30.77 -33.77
CA GLN A 272 -78.99 31.99 -34.13
C GLN A 272 -78.88 33.12 -33.09
N ARG A 273 -78.29 32.86 -31.91
CA ARG A 273 -78.05 33.87 -30.87
C ARG A 273 -76.67 34.55 -30.93
N MET A 274 -75.78 34.10 -31.81
CA MET A 274 -74.43 34.67 -31.97
C MET A 274 -74.36 35.89 -32.91
N ASP A 275 -75.45 36.23 -33.61
CA ASP A 275 -75.49 37.33 -34.59
C ASP A 275 -75.97 38.69 -34.03
N ILE A 276 -76.21 38.80 -32.71
CA ILE A 276 -76.82 40.02 -32.12
C ILE A 276 -76.12 40.47 -30.83
N ILE A 277 -74.78 40.39 -30.71
CA ILE A 277 -74.03 41.15 -29.67
C ILE A 277 -72.68 41.61 -30.23
N GLY A 278 -72.73 42.40 -31.31
CA GLY A 278 -71.55 42.97 -31.99
C GLY A 278 -71.66 44.46 -32.31
N GLN A 279 -72.43 45.25 -31.54
CA GLN A 279 -72.71 46.64 -31.91
C GLN A 279 -72.60 47.73 -30.83
N ASN A 280 -72.15 47.48 -29.60
CA ASN A 280 -71.95 48.58 -28.64
C ASN A 280 -70.58 48.50 -27.96
N GLY A 281 -69.77 49.52 -28.23
CA GLY A 281 -68.39 49.65 -27.77
C GLY A 281 -68.24 49.83 -26.27
N ASN A 282 -67.09 49.38 -25.78
CA ASN A 282 -66.49 49.88 -24.56
C ASN A 282 -64.99 49.63 -24.60
N ASP A 283 -64.23 50.70 -24.41
CA ASP A 283 -62.78 50.78 -24.56
C ASP A 283 -62.10 50.45 -23.22
N GLY A 284 -61.05 49.63 -23.24
CA GLY A 284 -60.37 49.20 -22.01
C GLY A 284 -58.90 48.88 -22.22
N LEU A 285 -58.09 49.95 -22.31
CA LEU A 285 -56.67 50.10 -22.01
C LEU A 285 -55.72 48.88 -22.13
N HIS A 286 -54.90 48.91 -23.18
CA HIS A 286 -53.58 48.27 -23.22
C HIS A 286 -52.56 49.13 -22.44
N TYR A 287 -51.68 48.47 -21.68
CA TYR A 287 -50.37 49.00 -21.32
C TYR A 287 -49.29 47.99 -21.71
N GLU A 288 -48.23 48.53 -22.29
CA GLU A 288 -47.18 47.90 -23.09
C GLU A 288 -46.09 47.23 -22.24
N ASP A 289 -45.37 46.31 -22.90
CA ASP A 289 -44.09 45.76 -22.45
C ASP A 289 -43.01 46.85 -22.43
N ASP A 290 -42.31 47.01 -21.32
CA ASP A 290 -41.10 47.86 -21.23
C ASP A 290 -39.90 47.11 -20.61
N GLU A 291 -38.75 47.46 -21.16
CA GLU A 291 -37.44 46.80 -21.09
C GLU A 291 -36.70 46.93 -19.74
N LYS A 292 -35.81 45.93 -19.51
CA LYS A 292 -34.46 45.93 -18.87
C LYS A 292 -34.11 46.96 -17.77
N GLU A 293 -33.48 46.50 -16.67
CA GLU A 293 -32.01 46.57 -16.41
C GLU A 293 -31.63 46.14 -14.98
N ASP A 294 -30.35 45.79 -14.84
CA ASP A 294 -29.61 45.36 -13.64
C ASP A 294 -29.60 46.39 -12.49
N GLU A 295 -29.59 45.95 -11.23
CA GLU A 295 -28.51 46.31 -10.28
C GLU A 295 -28.58 45.58 -8.92
N LYS A 296 -27.37 45.35 -8.36
CA LYS A 296 -27.06 44.86 -7.02
C LYS A 296 -27.53 45.86 -5.94
N ILE A 297 -27.73 45.39 -4.69
CA ILE A 297 -27.09 45.95 -3.49
C ILE A 297 -27.33 45.06 -2.25
N GLU A 298 -26.30 45.13 -1.41
CA GLU A 298 -25.90 44.43 -0.20
C GLU A 298 -26.68 44.74 1.12
N THR A 299 -26.44 43.86 2.10
CA THR A 299 -26.46 44.03 3.58
C THR A 299 -27.84 43.98 4.29
N SER A 300 -28.05 43.39 5.48
CA SER A 300 -27.18 43.25 6.67
C SER A 300 -27.73 42.23 7.72
N ILE A 301 -26.81 41.47 8.33
CA ILE A 301 -26.63 41.17 9.77
C ILE A 301 -27.88 40.84 10.65
N LYS A 302 -27.87 39.61 11.23
CA LYS A 302 -27.97 39.43 12.70
C LYS A 302 -27.38 38.10 13.18
N ARG A 303 -26.27 38.22 13.93
CA ARG A 303 -25.68 37.18 14.78
C ARG A 303 -26.59 36.94 15.99
N GLY A 304 -26.80 35.67 16.34
CA GLY A 304 -27.29 35.25 17.65
C GLY A 304 -26.62 33.94 18.01
N GLY A 305 -25.59 34.02 18.87
CA GLY A 305 -24.91 32.84 19.40
C GLY A 305 -25.70 32.23 20.57
N PHE A 306 -25.50 30.94 20.81
CA PHE A 306 -25.57 30.39 22.16
C PHE A 306 -24.55 29.27 22.35
N ARG A 307 -23.91 29.31 23.51
CA ARG A 307 -22.71 28.58 23.91
C ARG A 307 -23.11 27.54 24.94
N ARG A 308 -22.56 26.33 24.83
CA ARG A 308 -22.15 25.36 25.88
C ARG A 308 -23.16 24.94 26.96
N ARG A 309 -23.28 23.63 27.13
CA ARG A 309 -22.50 22.89 28.15
C ARG A 309 -22.07 21.54 27.60
#